data_AF-A0A2C5ZMM5-F1
#
_entry.id   AF-A0A2C5ZMM5-F1
#
_cell.length_a   1.000
_cell.length_b   1.000
_cell.length_c   1.000
_cell.angle_alpha   90.00
_cell.angle_beta   90.00
_cell.angle_gamma   90.00
#
_symmetry.space_group_name_H-M   'P 1'
#
loop_
_entity.id
_entity.type
_entity.pdbx_description
1 polymer ?
#
loop_
_entity_poly.entity_id
_entity_poly.type
_entity_poly.pdbx_seq_one_letter_code
_entity_poly.pdbx_strand_id
1 'polypeptide(L)'
;MIEAGEAGARWGLCLAPGFNAAATAQEGIVAWFTAVADRSPIPILVYHYPGVSNGLDVSPATLVALSKHANIVGCKLSHGDLSHLAQVALDPAVDRARFRVFTGLGQVLAPATAAGCAGAVDGSANFFPRALVRLHELCSRRDEVELEERARLQFRVSAMEELLVRHGLVAVKEAVYRLRGFGHPTAVRPPLARGLPGGEAEWAHWGRVLGAMEEVESALADG
;
A
#
# COMPACT_ATOMS: atom_id res chain seq x y z
N MET A 1 13.15 11.62 9.92
CA MET A 1 13.43 11.64 8.46
C MET A 1 14.81 12.19 8.10
N ILE A 2 15.62 12.66 9.08
CA ILE A 2 16.96 13.23 8.82
C ILE A 2 17.89 12.19 8.19
N GLU A 3 18.15 11.08 8.90
CA GLU A 3 19.01 10.00 8.39
C GLU A 3 18.53 9.44 7.04
N ALA A 4 17.20 9.33 6.84
CA ALA A 4 16.64 8.89 5.56
C ALA A 4 16.96 9.89 4.43
N GLY A 5 16.86 11.19 4.67
CA GLY A 5 17.23 12.23 3.73
C GLY A 5 18.73 12.23 3.43
N GLU A 6 19.57 12.06 4.46
CA GLU A 6 21.03 11.93 4.30
C GLU A 6 21.42 10.69 3.47
N ALA A 7 20.65 9.61 3.58
CA ALA A 7 20.80 8.41 2.75
C ALA A 7 20.26 8.57 1.31
N GLY A 8 19.73 9.74 0.94
CA GLY A 8 19.24 10.04 -0.40
C GLY A 8 17.76 9.74 -0.65
N ALA A 9 16.98 9.41 0.39
CA ALA A 9 15.54 9.25 0.24
C ALA A 9 14.91 10.59 -0.18
N ARG A 10 14.01 10.54 -1.17
CA ARG A 10 13.29 11.74 -1.65
C ARG A 10 12.01 12.02 -0.87
N TRP A 11 11.41 10.99 -0.29
CA TRP A 11 10.18 11.07 0.49
C TRP A 11 10.21 10.11 1.67
N GLY A 12 9.56 10.50 2.77
CA GLY A 12 9.34 9.63 3.93
C GLY A 12 7.90 9.12 3.98
N LEU A 13 7.69 7.87 4.41
CA LEU A 13 6.36 7.34 4.73
C LEU A 13 6.25 7.18 6.25
N CYS A 14 5.33 7.90 6.88
CA CYS A 14 5.29 8.02 8.34
C CYS A 14 3.99 7.41 8.89
N LEU A 15 4.10 6.27 9.59
CA LEU A 15 2.98 5.57 10.22
C LEU A 15 2.44 6.35 11.41
N ALA A 16 1.11 6.43 11.50
CA ALA A 16 0.44 7.06 12.64
C ALA A 16 0.79 6.34 13.98
N PRO A 17 1.05 7.08 15.06
CA PRO A 17 1.57 6.51 16.31
C PRO A 17 0.46 5.80 17.13
N GLY A 18 0.35 4.48 16.96
CA GLY A 18 -0.79 3.70 17.46
C GLY A 18 -0.79 3.25 18.93
N PHE A 19 0.28 3.42 19.71
CA PHE A 19 0.38 2.76 21.03
C PHE A 19 -0.78 3.11 21.99
N ASN A 20 -1.12 4.41 22.12
CA ASN A 20 -2.22 4.90 22.96
C ASN A 20 -3.48 5.26 22.15
N ALA A 21 -3.80 4.48 21.11
CA ALA A 21 -4.84 4.80 20.13
C ALA A 21 -6.16 5.34 20.73
N ALA A 22 -6.68 4.71 21.79
CA ALA A 22 -7.94 5.10 22.42
C ALA A 22 -7.93 6.50 23.08
N ALA A 23 -6.76 7.01 23.46
CA ALA A 23 -6.61 8.34 24.06
C ALA A 23 -6.13 9.40 23.05
N THR A 24 -5.79 8.99 21.82
CA THR A 24 -5.26 9.86 20.79
C THR A 24 -6.40 10.59 20.08
N ALA A 25 -6.54 11.90 20.33
CA ALA A 25 -7.49 12.75 19.64
C ALA A 25 -6.98 13.16 18.24
N GLN A 26 -7.90 13.51 17.32
CA GLN A 26 -7.57 13.88 15.95
C GLN A 26 -6.67 15.14 15.88
N GLU A 27 -6.90 16.12 16.75
CA GLU A 27 -6.05 17.32 16.87
C GLU A 27 -4.62 16.96 17.28
N GLY A 28 -4.48 15.94 18.14
CA GLY A 28 -3.18 15.40 18.53
C GLY A 28 -2.46 14.73 17.36
N ILE A 29 -3.19 14.01 16.50
CA ILE A 29 -2.64 13.42 15.26
C ILE A 29 -2.14 14.54 14.34
N VAL A 30 -2.93 15.61 14.15
CA VAL A 30 -2.52 16.78 13.35
C VAL A 30 -1.23 17.37 13.91
N ALA A 31 -1.21 17.71 15.20
CA ALA A 31 -0.05 18.31 15.86
C ALA A 31 1.20 17.43 15.75
N TRP A 32 1.06 16.11 15.90
CA TRP A 32 2.18 15.18 15.78
C TRP A 32 2.76 15.14 14.36
N PHE A 33 1.91 14.97 13.34
CA PHE A 33 2.38 14.95 11.96
C PHE A 33 2.95 16.30 11.50
N THR A 34 2.35 17.42 11.92
CA THR A 34 2.92 18.76 11.70
C THR A 34 4.32 18.85 12.30
N ALA A 35 4.50 18.47 13.56
CA ALA A 35 5.80 18.52 14.22
C ALA A 35 6.84 17.59 13.55
N VAL A 36 6.43 16.43 13.03
CA VAL A 36 7.31 15.55 12.22
C VAL A 36 7.68 16.23 10.91
N ALA A 37 6.71 16.82 10.21
CA ALA A 37 6.90 17.47 8.92
C ALA A 37 7.76 18.73 9.01
N ASP A 38 7.59 19.56 10.04
CA ASP A 38 8.38 20.77 10.31
C ASP A 38 9.89 20.47 10.45
N ARG A 39 10.22 19.31 11.02
CA ARG A 39 11.62 18.89 11.27
C ARG A 39 12.16 17.93 10.21
N SER A 40 11.36 17.61 9.19
CA SER A 40 11.76 16.67 8.15
C SER A 40 12.47 17.41 7.02
N PRO A 41 13.72 17.04 6.66
CA PRO A 41 14.40 17.67 5.52
C PRO A 41 13.86 17.20 4.16
N ILE A 42 12.97 16.20 4.16
CA ILE A 42 12.34 15.65 2.96
C ILE A 42 10.81 15.63 3.13
N PRO A 43 10.01 15.72 2.06
CA PRO A 43 8.56 15.65 2.18
C PRO A 43 8.08 14.28 2.65
N ILE A 44 6.95 14.25 3.36
CA ILE A 44 6.40 13.02 3.94
C ILE A 44 5.01 12.71 3.43
N LEU A 45 4.68 11.41 3.45
CA LEU A 45 3.33 10.90 3.32
C LEU A 45 2.84 10.39 4.66
N VAL A 46 1.59 10.74 5.01
CA VAL A 46 0.89 10.17 6.17
C VAL A 46 0.54 8.71 5.87
N TYR A 47 0.89 7.79 6.75
CA TYR A 47 0.54 6.38 6.61
C TYR A 47 -0.51 6.00 7.64
N HIS A 48 -1.71 5.69 7.15
CA HIS A 48 -2.84 5.24 7.94
C HIS A 48 -3.05 3.73 7.73
N TYR A 49 -2.77 2.94 8.77
CA TYR A 49 -2.97 1.48 8.76
C TYR A 49 -3.44 0.98 10.14
N PRO A 50 -4.75 1.02 10.42
CA PRO A 50 -5.32 0.66 11.72
C PRO A 50 -4.90 -0.74 12.21
N GLY A 51 -4.86 -1.72 11.29
CA GLY A 51 -4.55 -3.11 11.60
C GLY A 51 -3.17 -3.34 12.23
N VAL A 52 -2.21 -2.43 12.02
CA VAL A 52 -0.88 -2.48 12.66
C VAL A 52 -0.64 -1.32 13.63
N SER A 53 -1.65 -0.47 13.84
CA SER A 53 -1.57 0.75 14.65
C SER A 53 -2.58 0.73 15.80
N ASN A 54 -2.88 -0.46 16.34
CA ASN A 54 -3.80 -0.66 17.46
C ASN A 54 -5.20 -0.05 17.23
N GLY A 55 -5.68 -0.09 15.98
CA GLY A 55 -6.99 0.47 15.62
C GLY A 55 -7.04 2.01 15.58
N LEU A 56 -5.91 2.71 15.68
CA LEU A 56 -5.87 4.16 15.53
C LEU A 56 -6.43 4.57 14.16
N ASP A 57 -7.48 5.37 14.17
CA ASP A 57 -8.10 5.92 12.98
C ASP A 57 -7.61 7.35 12.70
N VAL A 58 -7.21 7.59 11.45
CA VAL A 58 -6.92 8.92 10.94
C VAL A 58 -8.06 9.31 9.99
N SER A 59 -8.94 10.18 10.46
CA SER A 59 -10.15 10.54 9.71
C SER A 59 -9.82 11.27 8.39
N PRO A 60 -10.72 11.24 7.39
CA PRO A 60 -10.57 12.03 6.16
C PRO A 60 -10.37 13.53 6.44
N ALA A 61 -11.13 14.11 7.39
CA ALA A 61 -10.99 15.51 7.78
C ALA A 61 -9.58 15.83 8.33
N THR A 62 -8.99 14.92 9.11
CA THR A 62 -7.61 15.05 9.59
C THR A 62 -6.60 15.01 8.46
N LEU A 63 -6.79 14.13 7.47
CA LEU A 63 -5.92 14.06 6.28
C LEU A 63 -6.01 15.33 5.43
N VAL A 64 -7.21 15.90 5.25
CA VAL A 64 -7.43 17.18 4.54
C VAL A 64 -6.85 18.37 5.34
N ALA A 65 -6.85 18.32 6.66
CA ALA A 65 -6.16 19.33 7.47
C ALA A 65 -4.64 19.24 7.27
N LEU A 66 -4.08 18.03 7.29
CA LEU A 66 -2.66 17.76 7.10
C LEU A 66 -2.17 18.08 5.68
N SER A 67 -3.02 17.94 4.65
CA SER A 67 -2.65 18.25 3.27
C SER A 67 -2.33 19.74 3.03
N LYS A 68 -2.65 20.62 3.98
CA LYS A 68 -2.32 22.05 3.93
C LYS A 68 -0.87 22.34 4.29
N HIS A 69 -0.18 21.38 4.92
CA HIS A 69 1.21 21.55 5.31
C HIS A 69 2.14 21.33 4.10
N ALA A 70 3.01 22.30 3.79
CA ALA A 70 3.83 22.29 2.57
C ALA A 70 4.75 21.06 2.45
N ASN A 71 5.16 20.46 3.57
CA ASN A 71 6.03 19.29 3.61
C ASN A 71 5.28 17.94 3.76
N ILE A 72 3.94 17.96 3.78
CA ILE A 72 3.11 16.74 3.75
C ILE A 72 2.50 16.64 2.36
N VAL A 73 2.98 15.69 1.56
CA VAL A 73 2.72 15.61 0.11
C VAL A 73 1.82 14.44 -0.29
N GLY A 74 1.22 13.77 0.68
CA GLY A 74 0.29 12.71 0.39
C GLY A 74 -0.04 11.83 1.58
N CYS A 75 -0.76 10.77 1.29
CA CYS A 75 -1.02 9.70 2.25
C CYS A 75 -1.04 8.33 1.58
N LYS A 76 -0.72 7.31 2.37
CA LYS A 76 -0.94 5.90 2.06
C LYS A 76 -2.01 5.39 3.01
N LEU A 77 -3.11 4.89 2.47
CA LEU A 77 -4.25 4.43 3.24
C LEU A 77 -4.41 2.91 3.07
N SER A 78 -4.31 2.15 4.16
CA SER A 78 -4.29 0.68 4.16
C SER A 78 -5.42 0.09 4.99
N HIS A 79 -6.65 0.57 4.76
CA HIS A 79 -7.85 0.10 5.45
C HIS A 79 -8.94 -0.42 4.48
N GLY A 80 -8.76 -0.26 3.16
CA GLY A 80 -9.69 -0.79 2.14
C GLY A 80 -11.01 -0.02 1.99
N ASP A 81 -11.23 1.04 2.76
CA ASP A 81 -12.43 1.88 2.67
C ASP A 81 -12.31 2.85 1.48
N LEU A 82 -12.99 2.50 0.39
CA LEU A 82 -13.06 3.29 -0.84
C LEU A 82 -13.77 4.64 -0.63
N SER A 83 -14.70 4.75 0.32
CA SER A 83 -15.37 6.01 0.64
C SER A 83 -14.37 6.99 1.25
N HIS A 84 -13.59 6.55 2.24
CA HIS A 84 -12.55 7.37 2.85
C HIS A 84 -11.46 7.78 1.84
N LEU A 85 -11.05 6.87 0.96
CA LEU A 85 -10.13 7.19 -0.14
C LEU A 85 -10.70 8.31 -1.03
N ALA A 86 -11.95 8.20 -1.46
CA ALA A 86 -12.61 9.21 -2.28
C ALA A 86 -12.75 10.55 -1.56
N GLN A 87 -13.15 10.54 -0.28
CA GLN A 87 -13.31 11.74 0.55
C GLN A 87 -12.03 12.55 0.64
N VAL A 88 -10.84 11.93 0.62
CA VAL A 88 -9.56 12.66 0.66
C VAL A 88 -9.06 12.98 -0.76
N ALA A 89 -9.10 12.02 -1.68
CA ALA A 89 -8.51 12.16 -3.00
C ALA A 89 -9.27 13.15 -3.92
N LEU A 90 -10.56 13.35 -3.65
CA LEU A 90 -11.45 14.23 -4.40
C LEU A 90 -11.94 15.44 -3.59
N ASP A 91 -11.43 15.64 -2.37
CA ASP A 91 -11.80 16.81 -1.57
C ASP A 91 -11.41 18.12 -2.30
N PRO A 92 -12.31 19.10 -2.43
CA PRO A 92 -11.99 20.36 -3.11
C PRO A 92 -10.95 21.23 -2.38
N ALA A 93 -10.69 21.00 -1.09
CA ALA A 93 -9.64 21.68 -0.32
C ALA A 93 -8.26 21.02 -0.47
N VAL A 94 -8.15 19.89 -1.16
CA VAL A 94 -6.88 19.19 -1.42
C VAL A 94 -6.32 19.61 -2.79
N ASP A 95 -5.13 20.22 -2.78
CA ASP A 95 -4.36 20.45 -4.01
C ASP A 95 -3.76 19.11 -4.51
N ARG A 96 -4.44 18.47 -5.46
CA ARG A 96 -4.06 17.16 -6.03
C ARG A 96 -2.74 17.17 -6.80
N ALA A 97 -2.20 18.33 -7.13
CA ALA A 97 -0.86 18.46 -7.72
C ALA A 97 0.23 18.35 -6.66
N ARG A 98 -0.07 18.70 -5.40
CA ARG A 98 0.86 18.65 -4.27
C ARG A 98 0.65 17.47 -3.33
N PHE A 99 -0.59 17.05 -3.15
CA PHE A 99 -0.97 15.99 -2.22
C PHE A 99 -1.55 14.78 -2.96
N ARG A 100 -0.86 13.64 -2.87
CA ARG A 100 -1.24 12.40 -3.59
C ARG A 100 -1.72 11.32 -2.63
N VAL A 101 -2.92 10.79 -2.89
CA VAL A 101 -3.49 9.69 -2.12
C VAL A 101 -3.15 8.35 -2.77
N PHE A 102 -2.62 7.41 -2.00
CA PHE A 102 -2.30 6.06 -2.43
C PHE A 102 -3.08 5.04 -1.60
N THR A 103 -3.61 3.99 -2.24
CA THR A 103 -4.01 2.80 -1.50
C THR A 103 -2.76 2.01 -1.09
N GLY A 104 -2.79 1.31 0.03
CA GLY A 104 -1.75 0.34 0.37
C GLY A 104 -2.06 -1.10 -0.04
N LEU A 105 -3.17 -1.30 -0.75
CA LEU A 105 -3.74 -2.61 -1.06
C LEU A 105 -3.95 -2.71 -2.57
N GLY A 106 -3.20 -3.58 -3.25
CA GLY A 106 -3.33 -3.79 -4.70
C GLY A 106 -4.64 -4.49 -5.08
N GLN A 107 -5.23 -5.27 -4.16
CA GLN A 107 -6.54 -5.93 -4.31
C GLN A 107 -7.70 -4.96 -4.57
N VAL A 108 -7.51 -3.65 -4.33
CA VAL A 108 -8.48 -2.59 -4.64
C VAL A 108 -7.88 -1.48 -5.53
N LEU A 109 -6.78 -1.72 -6.24
CA LEU A 109 -6.08 -0.71 -7.03
C LEU A 109 -6.98 -0.04 -8.08
N ALA A 110 -7.73 -0.81 -8.86
CA ALA A 110 -8.63 -0.28 -9.88
C ALA A 110 -9.74 0.60 -9.32
N PRO A 111 -10.56 0.14 -8.35
CA PRO A 111 -11.57 1.02 -7.75
C PRO A 111 -10.96 2.19 -6.98
N ALA A 112 -9.80 2.03 -6.33
CA ALA A 112 -9.12 3.15 -5.65
C ALA A 112 -8.66 4.23 -6.65
N THR A 113 -8.13 3.82 -7.80
CA THR A 113 -7.73 4.75 -8.87
C THR A 113 -8.95 5.48 -9.44
N ALA A 114 -10.07 4.76 -9.63
CA ALA A 114 -11.35 5.38 -10.02
C ALA A 114 -11.86 6.39 -8.98
N ALA A 115 -11.59 6.16 -7.69
CA ALA A 115 -11.87 7.09 -6.59
C ALA A 115 -10.87 8.27 -6.49
N GLY A 116 -9.96 8.44 -7.45
CA GLY A 116 -9.04 9.56 -7.52
C GLY A 116 -7.66 9.31 -6.91
N CYS A 117 -7.38 8.11 -6.41
CA CYS A 117 -6.05 7.75 -5.93
C CYS A 117 -5.02 7.75 -7.05
N ALA A 118 -3.77 8.06 -6.69
CA ALA A 118 -2.65 8.12 -7.60
C ALA A 118 -2.06 6.74 -7.97
N GLY A 119 -2.41 5.68 -7.22
CA GLY A 119 -1.88 4.33 -7.40
C GLY A 119 -1.85 3.58 -6.08
N ALA A 120 -0.97 2.57 -5.99
CA ALA A 120 -0.77 1.76 -4.79
C ALA A 120 0.69 1.76 -4.31
N VAL A 121 0.87 1.71 -3.00
CA VAL A 121 2.12 1.29 -2.34
C VAL A 121 1.88 -0.09 -1.73
N ASP A 122 2.01 -1.12 -2.55
CA ASP A 122 1.52 -2.46 -2.28
C ASP A 122 2.62 -3.47 -1.91
N GLY A 123 2.27 -4.47 -1.10
CA GLY A 123 3.18 -5.52 -0.68
C GLY A 123 3.45 -6.57 -1.78
N SER A 124 2.43 -6.92 -2.57
CA SER A 124 2.53 -7.93 -3.62
C SER A 124 3.39 -7.49 -4.79
N ALA A 125 3.52 -6.18 -5.02
CA ALA A 125 4.46 -5.60 -5.99
C ALA A 125 5.94 -6.00 -5.76
N ASN A 126 6.31 -6.53 -4.58
CA ASN A 126 7.66 -7.10 -4.36
C ASN A 126 7.89 -8.41 -5.12
N PHE A 127 6.82 -9.14 -5.46
CA PHE A 127 6.91 -10.43 -6.14
C PHE A 127 6.01 -10.54 -7.38
N PHE A 128 5.14 -9.58 -7.70
CA PHE A 128 4.51 -9.46 -9.03
C PHE A 128 4.51 -7.99 -9.53
N PRO A 129 5.68 -7.34 -9.62
CA PRO A 129 5.77 -5.93 -9.98
C PRO A 129 5.16 -5.62 -11.36
N ARG A 130 5.43 -6.43 -12.40
CA ARG A 130 4.98 -6.12 -13.76
C ARG A 130 3.46 -6.20 -13.87
N ALA A 131 2.85 -7.21 -13.24
CA ALA A 131 1.40 -7.34 -13.19
C ALA A 131 0.73 -6.14 -12.50
N LEU A 132 1.28 -5.67 -11.37
CA LEU A 132 0.74 -4.51 -10.65
C LEU A 132 0.93 -3.20 -11.43
N VAL A 133 2.06 -3.03 -12.11
CA VAL A 133 2.30 -1.89 -13.02
C VAL A 133 1.31 -1.92 -14.17
N ARG A 134 1.13 -3.08 -14.83
CA ARG A 134 0.17 -3.25 -15.93
C ARG A 134 -1.25 -2.92 -15.47
N LEU A 135 -1.65 -3.37 -14.27
CA LEU A 135 -2.95 -3.03 -13.71
C LEU A 135 -3.10 -1.51 -13.51
N HIS A 136 -2.07 -0.84 -12.99
CA HIS A 136 -2.10 0.62 -12.83
C HIS A 136 -2.20 1.37 -14.17
N GLU A 137 -1.48 0.92 -15.20
CA GLU A 137 -1.54 1.48 -16.55
C GLU A 137 -2.94 1.34 -17.16
N LEU A 138 -3.53 0.15 -17.05
CA LEU A 138 -4.91 -0.12 -17.49
C LEU A 138 -5.94 0.75 -16.76
N CYS A 139 -5.66 1.15 -15.51
CA CYS A 139 -6.53 2.08 -14.78
C CYS A 139 -6.44 3.52 -15.29
N SER A 140 -5.35 3.88 -15.98
CA SER A 140 -5.12 5.23 -16.50
C SER A 140 -5.74 5.44 -17.90
N ARG A 141 -6.21 4.36 -18.55
CA ARG A 141 -6.77 4.38 -19.91
C ARG A 141 -8.28 4.17 -19.90
N ARG A 142 -8.95 4.50 -21.02
CA ARG A 142 -10.43 4.48 -21.17
C ARG A 142 -10.93 3.60 -22.32
N ASP A 143 -10.09 2.72 -22.85
CA ASP A 143 -10.47 1.79 -23.91
C ASP A 143 -11.35 0.63 -23.37
N GLU A 144 -12.36 0.21 -24.14
CA GLU A 144 -13.27 -0.88 -23.78
C GLU A 144 -12.59 -2.25 -23.79
N VAL A 145 -11.65 -2.51 -24.71
CA VAL A 145 -10.89 -3.78 -24.73
C VAL A 145 -9.99 -3.89 -23.49
N GLU A 146 -9.43 -2.76 -23.07
CA GLU A 146 -8.61 -2.67 -21.85
C GLU A 146 -9.45 -2.80 -20.57
N LEU A 147 -10.78 -2.59 -20.62
CA LEU A 147 -11.67 -2.76 -19.47
C LEU A 147 -11.78 -4.22 -19.04
N GLU A 148 -11.88 -5.15 -19.99
CA GLU A 148 -11.94 -6.59 -19.69
C GLU A 148 -10.61 -7.10 -19.12
N GLU A 149 -9.49 -6.70 -19.72
CA GLU A 149 -8.15 -7.03 -19.21
C GLU A 149 -7.97 -6.49 -17.79
N ARG A 150 -8.36 -5.23 -17.54
CA ARG A 150 -8.29 -4.60 -16.21
C ARG A 150 -9.11 -5.38 -15.18
N ALA A 151 -10.34 -5.76 -15.51
CA ALA A 151 -11.20 -6.52 -14.60
C ALA A 151 -10.60 -7.90 -14.29
N ARG A 152 -10.12 -8.61 -15.32
CA ARG A 152 -9.48 -9.92 -15.16
C ARG A 152 -8.21 -9.84 -14.33
N LEU A 153 -7.36 -8.84 -14.57
CA LEU A 153 -6.12 -8.65 -13.83
C LEU A 153 -6.39 -8.22 -12.38
N GLN A 154 -7.35 -7.30 -12.16
CA GLN A 154 -7.77 -6.93 -10.80
C GLN A 154 -8.30 -8.14 -10.01
N PHE A 155 -9.08 -9.02 -10.64
CA PHE A 155 -9.53 -10.26 -10.01
C PHE A 155 -8.35 -11.14 -9.57
N ARG A 156 -7.36 -11.34 -10.44
CA ARG A 156 -6.18 -12.15 -10.12
C ARG A 156 -5.35 -11.55 -8.99
N VAL A 157 -5.13 -10.22 -9.02
CA VAL A 157 -4.45 -9.49 -7.95
C VAL A 157 -5.21 -9.63 -6.62
N SER A 158 -6.53 -9.44 -6.64
CA SER A 158 -7.36 -9.59 -5.44
C SER A 158 -7.31 -11.02 -4.89
N ALA A 159 -7.35 -12.04 -5.76
CA ALA A 159 -7.33 -13.43 -5.33
C ALA A 159 -5.97 -13.82 -4.71
N MET A 160 -4.85 -13.32 -5.25
CA MET A 160 -3.52 -13.64 -4.69
C MET A 160 -3.23 -12.90 -3.39
N GLU A 161 -3.76 -11.68 -3.23
CA GLU A 161 -3.51 -10.88 -2.03
C GLU A 161 -4.16 -11.45 -0.77
N GLU A 162 -5.12 -12.37 -0.89
CA GLU A 162 -5.66 -13.10 0.26
C GLU A 162 -4.57 -13.87 1.04
N LEU A 163 -3.50 -14.30 0.38
CA LEU A 163 -2.31 -14.83 1.05
C LEU A 163 -1.68 -13.80 2.01
N LEU A 164 -1.62 -12.53 1.58
CA LEU A 164 -1.06 -11.41 2.34
C LEU A 164 -2.05 -10.92 3.40
N VAL A 165 -3.34 -10.89 3.11
CA VAL A 165 -4.38 -10.57 4.10
C VAL A 165 -4.29 -11.54 5.27
N ARG A 166 -4.08 -12.84 4.98
CA ARG A 166 -4.04 -13.89 6.00
C ARG A 166 -2.74 -13.90 6.81
N HIS A 167 -1.59 -13.74 6.16
CA HIS A 167 -0.27 -13.97 6.79
C HIS A 167 0.64 -12.75 6.82
N GLY A 168 0.17 -11.61 6.32
CA GLY A 168 0.86 -10.32 6.37
C GLY A 168 2.27 -10.35 5.77
N LEU A 169 3.19 -9.71 6.48
CA LEU A 169 4.59 -9.59 6.06
C LEU A 169 5.29 -10.94 5.86
N VAL A 170 4.89 -11.99 6.61
CA VAL A 170 5.51 -13.31 6.49
C VAL A 170 5.24 -13.91 5.11
N ALA A 171 4.01 -13.79 4.61
CA ALA A 171 3.64 -14.19 3.25
C ALA A 171 4.43 -13.43 2.19
N VAL A 172 4.61 -12.11 2.34
CA VAL A 172 5.42 -11.31 1.40
C VAL A 172 6.84 -11.84 1.31
N LYS A 173 7.48 -12.12 2.47
CA LYS A 173 8.86 -12.63 2.51
C LYS A 173 8.96 -14.04 1.92
N GLU A 174 8.00 -14.90 2.20
CA GLU A 174 7.94 -16.25 1.64
C GLU A 174 7.80 -16.20 0.11
N ALA A 175 6.87 -15.38 -0.40
CA ALA A 175 6.62 -15.25 -1.83
C ALA A 175 7.81 -14.68 -2.60
N VAL A 176 8.47 -13.64 -2.07
CA VAL A 176 9.71 -13.11 -2.65
C VAL A 176 10.80 -14.18 -2.72
N TYR A 177 10.98 -14.96 -1.64
CA TYR A 177 11.97 -16.03 -1.63
C TYR A 177 11.68 -17.11 -2.68
N ARG A 178 10.46 -17.65 -2.68
CA ARG A 178 10.09 -18.78 -3.55
C ARG A 178 9.93 -18.41 -5.02
N LEU A 179 9.35 -17.25 -5.30
CA LEU A 179 9.02 -16.84 -6.68
C LEU A 179 10.15 -16.04 -7.34
N ARG A 180 10.97 -15.31 -6.55
CA ARG A 180 12.00 -14.42 -7.09
C ARG A 180 13.41 -14.83 -6.72
N GLY A 181 13.59 -15.82 -5.84
CA GLY A 181 14.91 -16.32 -5.45
C GLY A 181 15.71 -15.36 -4.58
N PHE A 182 15.08 -14.33 -4.01
CA PHE A 182 15.73 -13.33 -3.17
C PHE A 182 15.40 -13.50 -1.68
N GLY A 183 16.38 -13.24 -0.82
CA GLY A 183 16.19 -13.27 0.63
C GLY A 183 16.21 -14.69 1.21
N HIS A 184 15.49 -14.89 2.33
CA HIS A 184 15.45 -16.15 3.06
C HIS A 184 14.04 -16.37 3.64
N PRO A 185 13.49 -17.60 3.64
CA PRO A 185 12.11 -17.87 4.08
C PRO A 185 11.92 -17.58 5.57
N THR A 186 12.99 -17.61 6.36
CA THR A 186 12.99 -17.25 7.79
C THR A 186 13.52 -15.83 8.07
N ALA A 187 13.59 -14.96 7.07
CA ALA A 187 14.16 -13.61 7.20
C ALA A 187 13.34 -12.64 8.08
N VAL A 188 12.16 -13.04 8.55
CA VAL A 188 11.40 -12.24 9.51
C VAL A 188 12.00 -12.36 10.90
N ARG A 189 12.03 -11.25 11.63
CA ARG A 189 12.58 -11.20 12.99
C ARG A 189 11.48 -11.56 14.01
N PRO A 190 11.81 -12.28 15.10
CA PRO A 190 10.89 -12.43 16.23
C PRO A 190 10.35 -11.07 16.69
N PRO A 191 9.07 -10.97 17.08
CA PRO A 191 8.16 -12.06 17.44
C PRO A 191 7.39 -12.71 16.27
N LEU A 192 7.66 -12.35 15.02
CA LEU A 192 7.01 -12.99 13.87
C LEU A 192 7.46 -14.45 13.69
N ALA A 193 6.54 -15.31 13.24
CA ALA A 193 6.83 -16.71 12.95
C ALA A 193 7.87 -16.83 11.83
N ARG A 194 8.86 -17.71 12.01
CA ARG A 194 9.85 -18.01 10.98
C ARG A 194 9.22 -18.94 9.94
N GLY A 195 9.07 -18.45 8.70
CA GLY A 195 8.39 -19.17 7.62
C GLY A 195 6.87 -19.02 7.67
N LEU A 196 6.22 -19.36 6.57
CA LEU A 196 4.77 -19.25 6.41
C LEU A 196 4.02 -20.13 7.44
N PRO A 197 3.09 -19.57 8.25
CA PRO A 197 2.21 -20.38 9.10
C PRO A 197 1.43 -21.40 8.28
N GLY A 198 1.51 -22.69 8.66
CA GLY A 198 0.94 -23.80 7.88
C GLY A 198 1.89 -24.43 6.85
N GLY A 199 3.09 -23.84 6.66
CA GLY A 199 4.20 -24.43 5.89
C GLY A 199 3.86 -24.74 4.43
N GLU A 200 4.40 -25.84 3.91
CA GLU A 200 4.22 -26.27 2.52
C GLU A 200 2.76 -26.50 2.12
N ALA A 201 1.93 -26.99 3.04
CA ALA A 201 0.51 -27.22 2.77
C ALA A 201 -0.23 -25.90 2.53
N GLU A 202 0.06 -24.88 3.35
CA GLU A 202 -0.48 -23.54 3.12
C GLU A 202 0.06 -22.96 1.82
N TRP A 203 1.35 -23.09 1.51
CA TRP A 203 1.90 -22.61 0.24
C TRP A 203 1.22 -23.29 -0.97
N ALA A 204 1.07 -24.61 -0.93
CA ALA A 204 0.43 -25.39 -1.99
C ALA A 204 -1.04 -24.99 -2.22
N HIS A 205 -1.75 -24.58 -1.17
CA HIS A 205 -3.12 -24.07 -1.28
C HIS A 205 -3.23 -22.89 -2.26
N TRP A 206 -2.22 -22.01 -2.30
CA TRP A 206 -2.18 -20.83 -3.16
C TRP A 206 -1.61 -21.10 -4.56
N GLY A 207 -1.11 -22.31 -4.83
CA GLY A 207 -0.37 -22.64 -6.05
C GLY A 207 -1.12 -22.33 -7.34
N ARG A 208 -2.44 -22.55 -7.39
CA ARG A 208 -3.25 -22.22 -8.57
C ARG A 208 -3.26 -20.72 -8.87
N VAL A 209 -3.50 -19.91 -7.84
CA VAL A 209 -3.64 -18.45 -7.99
C VAL A 209 -2.28 -17.81 -8.25
N LEU A 210 -1.24 -18.24 -7.53
CA LEU A 210 0.13 -17.78 -7.74
C LEU A 210 0.68 -18.19 -9.11
N GLY A 211 0.39 -19.42 -9.58
CA GLY A 211 0.77 -19.87 -10.91
C GLY A 211 0.13 -19.02 -12.03
N ALA A 212 -1.16 -18.72 -11.90
CA ALA A 212 -1.85 -17.85 -12.86
C ALA A 212 -1.29 -16.41 -12.87
N MET A 213 -0.77 -15.93 -11.74
CA MET A 213 -0.08 -14.63 -11.67
C MET A 213 1.33 -14.69 -12.25
N GLU A 214 2.05 -15.81 -12.08
CA GLU A 214 3.37 -16.02 -12.67
C GLU A 214 3.32 -16.06 -14.20
N GLU A 215 2.26 -16.64 -14.77
CA GLU A 215 1.99 -16.60 -16.22
C GLU A 215 1.84 -15.15 -16.71
N VAL A 216 1.10 -14.30 -15.97
CA VAL A 216 0.94 -12.87 -16.31
C VAL A 216 2.27 -12.14 -16.21
N GLU A 217 2.95 -12.29 -15.08
CA GLU A 217 4.23 -11.62 -14.81
C GLU A 217 5.26 -11.96 -15.88
N SER A 218 5.33 -13.23 -16.28
CA SER A 218 6.23 -13.72 -17.32
C SER A 218 5.84 -13.24 -18.70
N ALA A 219 4.56 -13.21 -19.05
CA ALA A 219 4.10 -12.72 -20.35
C ALA A 219 4.39 -11.22 -20.55
N LEU A 220 4.46 -10.46 -19.47
CA LEU A 220 4.84 -9.05 -19.49
C LEU A 220 6.36 -8.84 -19.55
N ALA A 221 7.17 -9.91 -19.57
CA ALA A 221 8.63 -9.86 -19.55
C ALA A 221 9.25 -9.24 -20.80
N ASP A 222 8.60 -9.45 -21.94
CA ASP A 222 9.12 -9.21 -23.29
C ASP A 222 8.57 -7.93 -23.97
N GLY A 223 7.83 -7.10 -23.23
CA GLY A 223 7.33 -5.79 -23.66
C GLY A 223 7.88 -4.65 -22.83
#